data_AF-A0A1Q7HYX9-F1
#
_entry.id   AF-A0A1Q7HYX9-F1
#
_cell.length_a   1.000
_cell.length_b   1.000
_cell.length_c   1.000
_cell.angle_alpha   90.00
_cell.angle_beta   90.00
_cell.angle_gamma   90.00
#
_symmetry.space_group_name_H-M   'P 1'
#
loop_
_entity.id
_entity.type
_entity.pdbx_description
1 polymer ?
#
loop_
_entity_poly.entity_id
_entity_poly.type
_entity_poly.pdbx_seq_one_letter_code
_entity_poly.pdbx_strand_id
1 'polypeptide(L)'
;MGVILIVVGLLFLLGQALRIDVGRLGWPFFVIVPGVVLLAYGVLEARRPTGGLVIPGMIVTTVGLLLLYQNASDHWESWAYAWALVAPTSVGVGIALLGALNGNARQVRGGLWTAGTGLVLFLAFAAFFEGALHISGRDFGVVGSIGFPLVLILVGVLVLVSRLARTS
;
A
#
# COMPACT_ATOMS: atom_id res chain seq x y z
N MET A 1 8.77 -29.94 13.56
CA MET A 1 9.19 -28.75 14.32
C MET A 1 10.70 -28.51 14.26
N GLY A 2 11.56 -29.48 14.59
CA GLY A 2 13.02 -29.32 14.48
C GLY A 2 13.54 -29.04 13.07
N VAL A 3 12.98 -29.69 12.05
CA VAL A 3 13.36 -29.45 10.64
C VAL A 3 13.06 -28.02 10.18
N ILE A 4 11.96 -27.44 10.67
CA ILE A 4 11.58 -26.04 10.35
C ILE A 4 12.61 -25.08 10.96
N LEU A 5 13.02 -25.32 12.20
CA LEU A 5 14.06 -24.52 12.87
C LEU A 5 15.42 -24.63 12.18
N ILE A 6 15.77 -25.81 11.67
CA ILE A 6 17.02 -26.03 10.92
C ILE A 6 16.99 -25.27 9.59
N VAL A 7 15.89 -25.36 8.83
CA VAL A 7 15.75 -24.65 7.56
C VAL A 7 15.74 -23.13 7.77
N VAL A 8 15.04 -22.65 8.78
CA VAL A 8 15.03 -21.21 9.15
C VAL A 8 16.42 -20.77 9.58
N GLY A 9 17.13 -21.54 10.39
CA GLY A 9 18.52 -21.26 10.79
C GLY A 9 19.47 -21.18 9.59
N LEU A 10 19.37 -22.12 8.64
CA LEU A 10 20.18 -22.12 7.42
C LEU A 10 19.91 -20.90 6.52
N LEU A 11 18.65 -20.48 6.39
CA LEU A 11 18.28 -19.28 5.61
C LEU A 11 18.83 -18.00 6.24
N PHE A 12 18.79 -17.89 7.57
CA PHE A 12 19.40 -16.77 8.29
C PHE A 12 20.93 -16.74 8.11
N LEU A 13 21.57 -17.91 8.16
CA LEU A 13 23.02 -18.06 8.04
C LEU A 13 23.51 -17.73 6.61
N LEU A 14 22.77 -18.17 5.58
CA LEU A 14 23.01 -17.80 4.18
C LEU A 14 22.78 -16.31 3.92
N GLY A 15 21.76 -15.73 4.56
CA GLY A 15 21.51 -14.29 4.52
C GLY A 15 22.67 -13.47 5.05
N GLN A 16 23.15 -13.85 6.23
CA GLN A 16 24.28 -13.21 6.88
C GLN A 16 25.58 -13.36 6.05
N ALA A 17 25.79 -14.52 5.41
CA ALA A 17 26.94 -14.76 4.54
C ALA A 17 26.96 -13.87 3.27
N LEU A 18 25.78 -13.45 2.77
CA LEU A 18 25.65 -12.59 1.59
C LEU A 18 25.67 -11.08 1.93
N ARG A 19 25.87 -10.69 3.20
CA ARG A 19 25.67 -9.30 3.70
C ARG A 19 24.28 -8.74 3.35
N ILE A 20 23.31 -9.62 3.09
CA ILE A 20 21.91 -9.24 2.97
C ILE A 20 21.38 -9.33 4.40
N ASP A 21 20.91 -8.22 4.97
CA ASP A 21 20.20 -8.25 6.24
C ASP A 21 18.87 -8.99 6.04
N VAL A 22 18.92 -10.33 5.99
CA VAL A 22 17.76 -11.19 5.78
C VAL A 22 16.78 -11.06 6.95
N GLY A 23 17.25 -10.69 8.14
CA GLY A 23 16.38 -10.28 9.24
C GLY A 23 15.59 -9.00 8.93
N ARG A 24 16.20 -8.03 8.24
CA ARG A 24 15.59 -6.75 7.86
C ARG A 24 14.67 -6.92 6.65
N LEU A 25 15.19 -7.42 5.53
CA LEU A 25 14.40 -7.59 4.30
C LEU A 25 13.41 -8.77 4.35
N GLY A 26 13.67 -9.78 5.17
CA GLY A 26 12.88 -11.02 5.19
C GLY A 26 11.59 -10.95 5.99
N TRP A 27 11.53 -10.16 7.08
CA TRP A 27 10.34 -10.17 7.94
C TRP A 27 9.06 -9.62 7.29
N PRO A 28 9.08 -8.60 6.39
CA PRO A 28 7.87 -8.14 5.71
C PRO A 28 7.22 -9.23 4.86
N PHE A 29 7.99 -10.22 4.40
CA PHE A 29 7.47 -11.36 3.63
C PHE A 29 6.52 -12.24 4.45
N PHE A 30 6.64 -12.27 5.79
CA PHE A 30 5.64 -12.95 6.64
C PHE A 30 4.27 -12.28 6.59
N VAL A 31 4.18 -11.03 6.15
CA VAL A 31 2.92 -10.31 5.92
C VAL A 31 2.51 -10.39 4.45
N ILE A 32 3.46 -10.18 3.52
CA ILE A 32 3.20 -10.21 2.08
C ILE A 32 2.67 -11.58 1.65
N VAL A 33 3.32 -12.68 2.05
CA VAL A 33 2.98 -14.02 1.57
C VAL A 33 1.54 -14.40 1.94
N PRO A 34 1.09 -14.32 3.21
CA PRO A 34 -0.32 -14.54 3.53
C PRO A 34 -1.27 -13.59 2.82
N GLY A 35 -0.92 -12.31 2.69
CA GLY A 35 -1.74 -11.32 2.00
C GLY A 35 -1.96 -11.68 0.52
N VAL A 36 -0.90 -12.04 -0.17
CA VAL A 36 -0.94 -12.46 -1.59
C VAL A 36 -1.71 -13.77 -1.74
N VAL A 37 -1.54 -14.72 -0.82
CA VAL A 37 -2.32 -15.98 -0.82
C VAL A 37 -3.81 -15.70 -0.66
N LEU A 38 -4.19 -14.84 0.29
CA LEU A 38 -5.58 -14.43 0.49
C LEU A 38 -6.15 -13.73 -0.75
N LEU A 39 -5.37 -12.82 -1.34
CA LEU A 39 -5.76 -12.10 -2.55
C LEU A 39 -5.94 -13.06 -3.72
N ALA A 40 -4.97 -13.92 -3.98
CA ALA A 40 -5.01 -14.91 -5.06
C ALA A 40 -6.22 -15.84 -4.90
N TYR A 41 -6.45 -16.36 -3.69
CA TYR A 41 -7.61 -17.21 -3.41
C TYR A 41 -8.94 -16.47 -3.62
N GLY A 42 -9.03 -15.21 -3.16
CA GLY A 42 -10.19 -14.36 -3.40
C GLY A 42 -10.45 -14.10 -4.90
N VAL A 43 -9.39 -13.89 -5.69
CA VAL A 43 -9.50 -13.68 -7.15
C VAL A 43 -9.97 -14.97 -7.85
N LEU A 44 -9.40 -16.12 -7.49
CA LEU A 44 -9.76 -17.41 -8.06
C LEU A 44 -11.22 -17.79 -7.75
N GLU A 45 -11.70 -17.41 -6.57
CA GLU A 45 -13.06 -17.70 -6.10
C GLU A 45 -13.99 -16.47 -6.19
N ALA A 46 -13.71 -15.52 -7.07
CA ALA A 46 -14.40 -14.22 -7.12
C ALA A 46 -15.93 -14.30 -7.29
N ARG A 47 -16.42 -15.38 -7.93
CA ARG A 47 -17.85 -15.65 -8.16
C ARG A 47 -18.53 -16.35 -6.98
N ARG A 48 -17.77 -16.78 -5.97
CA ARG A 48 -18.27 -17.45 -4.76
C ARG A 48 -18.29 -16.46 -3.58
N PRO A 49 -18.96 -16.80 -2.46
CA PRO A 49 -18.92 -15.97 -1.25
C PRO A 49 -17.49 -15.68 -0.75
N THR A 50 -16.55 -16.59 -0.99
CA THR A 50 -15.12 -16.45 -0.69
C THR A 50 -14.41 -15.40 -1.53
N GLY A 51 -15.00 -14.93 -2.64
CA GLY A 51 -14.49 -13.81 -3.43
C GLY A 51 -14.35 -12.50 -2.64
N GLY A 52 -15.08 -12.37 -1.52
CA GLY A 52 -14.91 -11.26 -0.57
C GLY A 52 -13.50 -11.14 0.01
N LEU A 53 -12.67 -12.20 -0.06
CA LEU A 53 -11.28 -12.21 0.42
C LEU A 53 -10.34 -11.32 -0.39
N VAL A 54 -10.75 -10.87 -1.59
CA VAL A 54 -9.97 -9.92 -2.40
C VAL A 54 -9.67 -8.64 -1.60
N ILE A 55 -10.64 -8.10 -0.87
CA ILE A 55 -10.49 -6.86 -0.11
C ILE A 55 -9.46 -7.01 1.03
N PRO A 56 -9.62 -7.95 1.99
CA PRO A 56 -8.62 -8.14 3.05
C PRO A 56 -7.27 -8.59 2.47
N GLY A 57 -7.24 -9.39 1.40
CA GLY A 57 -6.01 -9.76 0.71
C GLY A 57 -5.26 -8.54 0.15
N MET A 58 -5.97 -7.59 -0.47
CA MET A 58 -5.40 -6.32 -0.93
C MET A 58 -4.84 -5.48 0.21
N ILE A 59 -5.55 -5.38 1.34
CA ILE A 59 -5.09 -4.64 2.53
C ILE A 59 -3.79 -5.24 3.04
N VAL A 60 -3.77 -6.54 3.32
CA VAL A 60 -2.61 -7.22 3.91
C VAL A 60 -1.41 -7.18 2.96
N THR A 61 -1.63 -7.37 1.66
CA THR A 61 -0.57 -7.24 0.64
C THR A 61 0.00 -5.82 0.63
N THR A 62 -0.86 -4.80 0.66
CA THR A 62 -0.42 -3.39 0.67
C THR A 62 0.38 -3.07 1.92
N VAL A 63 -0.06 -3.54 3.10
CA VAL A 63 0.69 -3.41 4.35
C VAL A 63 2.05 -4.08 4.24
N GLY A 64 2.12 -5.31 3.74
CA GLY A 64 3.38 -6.02 3.55
C GLY A 64 4.34 -5.29 2.62
N LEU A 65 3.86 -4.76 1.49
CA LEU A 65 4.66 -3.96 0.55
C LEU A 65 5.14 -2.64 1.17
N LEU A 66 4.29 -1.98 1.95
CA LEU A 66 4.66 -0.77 2.69
C LEU A 66 5.76 -1.07 3.70
N LEU A 67 5.65 -2.15 4.46
CA LEU A 67 6.66 -2.57 5.43
C LEU A 67 7.99 -2.93 4.75
N LEU A 68 7.94 -3.56 3.58
CA LEU A 68 9.13 -3.82 2.77
C LEU A 68 9.81 -2.52 2.34
N TYR A 69 9.03 -1.56 1.84
CA TYR A 69 9.53 -0.22 1.49
C TYR A 69 10.14 0.50 2.69
N GLN A 70 9.42 0.56 3.82
CA GLN A 70 9.87 1.24 5.03
C GLN A 70 11.14 0.62 5.56
N ASN A 71 11.27 -0.70 5.51
CA ASN A 71 12.46 -1.33 6.02
C ASN A 71 13.67 -1.17 5.09
N ALA A 72 13.45 -1.18 3.77
CA ALA A 72 14.51 -0.95 2.79
C ALA A 72 14.99 0.51 2.77
N SER A 73 14.07 1.46 2.96
CA SER A 73 14.34 2.90 2.92
C SER A 73 14.58 3.51 4.30
N ASP A 74 14.42 2.75 5.38
CA ASP A 74 14.40 3.22 6.77
C ASP A 74 13.40 4.34 7.06
N HIS A 75 12.31 4.42 6.28
CA HIS A 75 11.35 5.52 6.28
C HIS A 75 10.11 5.18 7.12
N TRP A 76 10.32 4.92 8.39
CA TRP A 76 9.25 4.48 9.31
C TRP A 76 8.25 5.59 9.64
N GLU A 77 8.66 6.85 9.53
CA GLU A 77 7.84 8.04 9.72
C GLU A 77 6.69 8.12 8.72
N SER A 78 6.83 7.43 7.58
CA SER A 78 5.78 7.36 6.55
C SER A 78 4.46 6.78 7.08
N TRP A 79 4.46 6.06 8.21
CA TRP A 79 3.24 5.62 8.89
C TRP A 79 2.25 6.75 9.19
N ALA A 80 2.72 7.98 9.40
CA ALA A 80 1.87 9.14 9.66
C ALA A 80 0.85 9.40 8.53
N TYR A 81 1.18 9.03 7.29
CA TYR A 81 0.33 9.25 6.11
C TYR A 81 0.02 7.96 5.32
N ALA A 82 0.85 6.91 5.43
CA ALA A 82 0.71 5.68 4.66
C ALA A 82 -0.54 4.85 5.00
N TRP A 83 -1.17 5.09 6.15
CA TRP A 83 -2.46 4.48 6.48
C TRP A 83 -3.55 4.78 5.42
N ALA A 84 -3.45 5.93 4.73
CA ALA A 84 -4.36 6.29 3.64
C ALA A 84 -4.12 5.44 2.36
N LEU A 85 -2.92 4.90 2.19
CA LEU A 85 -2.67 3.89 1.16
C LEU A 85 -3.29 2.53 1.56
N VAL A 86 -3.25 2.21 2.85
CA VAL A 86 -3.78 0.95 3.37
C VAL A 86 -5.32 0.94 3.38
N ALA A 87 -5.99 1.80 4.14
CA ALA A 87 -7.40 1.59 4.49
C ALA A 87 -8.43 2.25 3.54
N PRO A 88 -8.15 3.36 2.85
CA PRO A 88 -9.01 3.79 1.75
C PRO A 88 -8.50 3.35 0.37
N THR A 89 -7.19 3.43 0.09
CA THR A 89 -6.70 3.16 -1.28
C THR A 89 -6.79 1.67 -1.63
N SER A 90 -6.15 0.79 -0.85
CA SER A 90 -6.14 -0.65 -1.15
C SER A 90 -7.54 -1.29 -1.07
N VAL A 91 -8.40 -0.79 -0.18
CA VAL A 91 -9.81 -1.20 -0.09
C VAL A 91 -10.55 -0.84 -1.36
N GLY A 92 -10.41 0.41 -1.84
CA GLY A 92 -11.01 0.84 -3.10
C GLY A 92 -10.54 0.00 -4.29
N VAL A 93 -9.23 -0.30 -4.35
CA VAL A 93 -8.66 -1.17 -5.39
C VAL A 93 -9.23 -2.59 -5.28
N GLY A 94 -9.37 -3.15 -4.07
CA GLY A 94 -9.97 -4.47 -3.86
C GLY A 94 -11.44 -4.53 -4.28
N ILE A 95 -12.23 -3.50 -3.97
CA ILE A 95 -13.61 -3.37 -4.42
C ILE A 95 -13.67 -3.27 -5.95
N ALA A 96 -12.78 -2.48 -6.56
CA ALA A 96 -12.74 -2.32 -8.00
C ALA A 96 -12.36 -3.62 -8.71
N LEU A 97 -11.36 -4.33 -8.20
CA LEU A 97 -10.92 -5.63 -8.70
C LEU A 97 -12.05 -6.66 -8.61
N LEU A 98 -12.70 -6.77 -7.45
CA LEU A 98 -13.83 -7.71 -7.27
C LEU A 98 -15.01 -7.36 -8.19
N GLY A 99 -15.29 -6.07 -8.38
CA GLY A 99 -16.29 -5.60 -9.33
C GLY A 99 -15.96 -5.98 -10.77
N ALA A 100 -14.69 -5.86 -11.18
CA ALA A 100 -14.24 -6.23 -12.52
C ALA A 100 -14.38 -7.75 -12.76
N LEU A 101 -13.99 -8.56 -11.76
CA LEU A 101 -14.10 -10.02 -11.82
C LEU A 101 -15.56 -10.50 -11.92
N ASN A 102 -16.49 -9.75 -11.35
CA ASN A 102 -17.92 -10.03 -11.38
C ASN A 102 -18.70 -9.30 -12.48
N GLY A 103 -18.03 -8.53 -13.36
CA GLY A 103 -18.69 -7.77 -14.42
C GLY A 103 -19.57 -6.61 -13.93
N ASN A 104 -19.37 -6.14 -12.70
CA ASN A 104 -20.17 -5.08 -12.08
C ASN A 104 -19.49 -3.70 -12.23
N ALA A 105 -19.80 -3.01 -13.33
CA ALA A 105 -19.22 -1.69 -13.64
C ALA A 105 -19.52 -0.62 -12.56
N ARG A 106 -20.66 -0.72 -11.86
CA ARG A 106 -21.00 0.20 -10.76
C ARG A 106 -20.04 0.01 -9.59
N GLN A 107 -19.75 -1.24 -9.24
CA GLN A 107 -18.81 -1.59 -8.18
C GLN A 107 -17.37 -1.21 -8.54
N VAL A 108 -16.96 -1.40 -9.81
CA VAL A 108 -15.66 -0.93 -10.31
C VAL A 108 -15.50 0.57 -10.09
N ARG A 109 -16.48 1.36 -10.57
CA ARG A 109 -16.43 2.82 -10.45
C ARG A 109 -16.41 3.25 -8.98
N GLY A 110 -17.27 2.67 -8.14
CA GLY A 110 -17.27 2.94 -6.70
C GLY A 110 -15.94 2.63 -6.02
N GLY A 111 -15.32 1.50 -6.36
CA GLY A 111 -14.00 1.12 -5.84
C GLY A 111 -12.90 2.10 -6.28
N LEU A 112 -12.87 2.47 -7.56
CA LEU A 112 -11.90 3.45 -8.08
C LEU A 112 -12.07 4.84 -7.44
N TRP A 113 -13.30 5.25 -7.17
CA TRP A 113 -13.60 6.49 -6.44
C TRP A 113 -13.04 6.47 -5.01
N THR A 114 -13.26 5.38 -4.29
CA THR A 114 -12.70 5.18 -2.94
C THR A 114 -11.17 5.14 -3.00
N ALA A 115 -10.60 4.44 -3.98
CA ALA A 115 -9.17 4.33 -4.17
C ALA A 115 -8.53 5.71 -4.42
N GLY A 116 -9.12 6.48 -5.35
CA GLY A 116 -8.67 7.83 -5.66
C GLY A 116 -8.77 8.78 -4.45
N THR A 117 -9.83 8.66 -3.65
CA THR A 117 -9.97 9.45 -2.41
C THR A 117 -8.86 9.11 -1.42
N GLY A 118 -8.57 7.82 -1.23
CA GLY A 118 -7.47 7.39 -0.37
C GLY A 118 -6.11 7.87 -0.86
N LEU A 119 -5.88 7.84 -2.17
CA LEU A 119 -4.64 8.31 -2.77
C LEU A 119 -4.47 9.82 -2.59
N VAL A 120 -5.54 10.60 -2.76
CA VAL A 120 -5.53 12.04 -2.52
C VAL A 120 -5.23 12.35 -1.05
N LEU A 121 -5.84 11.61 -0.11
CA LEU A 121 -5.55 11.75 1.32
C LEU A 121 -4.09 11.41 1.63
N PHE A 122 -3.57 10.32 1.07
CA PHE A 122 -2.16 9.93 1.21
C PHE A 122 -1.23 11.04 0.74
N LEU A 123 -1.45 11.59 -0.45
CA LEU A 123 -0.63 12.67 -1.00
C LEU A 123 -0.73 13.96 -0.17
N ALA A 124 -1.94 14.32 0.27
CA ALA A 124 -2.14 15.50 1.10
C ALA A 124 -1.44 15.37 2.46
N PHE A 125 -1.56 14.22 3.13
CA PHE A 125 -0.88 13.97 4.40
C PHE A 125 0.63 13.82 4.21
N ALA A 126 1.10 13.13 3.16
CA ALA A 126 2.52 13.03 2.86
C ALA A 126 3.13 14.43 2.67
N ALA A 127 2.49 15.30 1.87
CA ALA A 127 2.96 16.66 1.68
C ALA A 127 2.96 17.49 2.98
N PHE A 128 1.94 17.32 3.83
CA PHE A 128 1.88 18.01 5.11
C PHE A 128 2.95 17.52 6.09
N PHE A 129 3.05 16.22 6.31
CA PHE A 129 3.95 15.64 7.31
C PHE A 129 5.42 15.65 6.88
N GLU A 130 5.73 15.35 5.61
CA GLU A 130 7.11 15.43 5.11
C GLU A 130 7.53 16.88 4.82
N GLY A 131 6.65 17.67 4.20
CA GLY A 131 6.99 19.02 3.76
C GLY A 131 6.88 20.10 4.84
N ALA A 132 5.82 20.07 5.67
CA ALA A 132 5.62 21.10 6.69
C ALA A 132 6.27 20.74 8.03
N LEU A 133 6.25 19.46 8.41
CA LEU A 133 6.72 19.00 9.73
C LEU A 133 8.12 18.36 9.70
N HIS A 134 8.72 18.15 8.52
CA HIS A 134 10.07 17.57 8.35
C HIS A 134 10.33 16.31 9.21
N ILE A 135 9.32 15.47 9.39
CA ILE A 135 9.34 14.40 10.40
C ILE A 135 10.39 13.34 10.08
N SER A 136 10.67 13.07 8.80
CA SER A 136 11.68 12.09 8.39
C SER A 136 13.13 12.54 8.59
N GLY A 137 13.38 13.81 8.92
CA GLY A 137 14.75 14.37 9.05
C GLY A 137 15.60 14.27 7.78
N ARG A 138 15.02 13.76 6.67
CA ARG A 138 15.64 13.76 5.36
C ARG A 138 15.22 15.05 4.69
N ASP A 139 16.16 15.99 4.63
CA ASP A 139 16.04 17.09 3.71
C ASP A 139 15.90 16.51 2.30
N PHE A 140 14.69 16.52 1.76
CA PHE A 140 14.50 16.44 0.32
C PHE A 140 15.02 17.70 -0.37
N GLY A 141 16.02 18.43 0.16
CA GLY A 141 16.64 19.64 -0.43
C GLY A 141 15.67 20.52 -1.26
N VAL A 142 16.07 20.86 -2.48
CA VAL A 142 15.29 21.65 -3.47
C VAL A 142 13.94 20.99 -3.84
N VAL A 143 13.78 19.68 -3.61
CA VAL A 143 12.54 18.93 -3.85
C VAL A 143 11.53 19.14 -2.72
N GLY A 144 11.95 19.46 -1.49
CA GLY A 144 11.06 19.85 -0.39
C GLY A 144 10.40 21.20 -0.60
N SER A 145 11.14 22.19 -1.14
CA SER A 145 10.62 23.55 -1.36
C SER A 145 9.70 23.66 -2.59
N ILE A 146 9.92 22.87 -3.64
CA ILE A 146 9.07 22.82 -4.84
C ILE A 146 7.99 21.73 -4.72
N GLY A 147 8.25 20.66 -3.98
CA GLY A 147 7.35 19.52 -3.82
C GLY A 147 6.06 19.88 -3.09
N PHE A 148 6.11 20.75 -2.08
CA PHE A 148 4.91 21.18 -1.36
C PHE A 148 3.90 21.92 -2.26
N PRO A 149 4.28 22.95 -3.04
CA PRO A 149 3.39 23.56 -4.04
C PRO A 149 2.91 22.59 -5.11
N LEU A 150 3.80 21.73 -5.64
CA LEU A 150 3.45 20.83 -6.74
C LEU A 150 2.46 19.75 -6.31
N VAL A 151 2.61 19.20 -5.11
CA VAL A 151 1.66 18.23 -4.55
C VAL A 151 0.34 18.90 -4.20
N LEU A 152 0.34 20.13 -3.66
CA LEU A 152 -0.90 20.90 -3.47
C LEU A 152 -1.63 21.15 -4.79
N ILE A 153 -0.90 21.45 -5.87
CA ILE A 153 -1.49 21.59 -7.21
C ILE A 153 -2.06 20.25 -7.69
N LEU A 154 -1.31 19.15 -7.56
CA LEU A 154 -1.77 17.82 -7.99
C LEU A 154 -3.00 17.34 -7.20
N VAL A 155 -2.99 17.54 -5.88
CA VAL A 155 -4.12 17.27 -4.98
C VAL A 155 -5.31 18.15 -5.36
N GLY A 156 -5.09 19.45 -5.57
CA GLY A 156 -6.13 20.38 -6.02
C GLY A 156 -6.76 19.97 -7.36
N VAL A 157 -5.95 19.57 -8.33
CA VAL A 157 -6.40 19.08 -9.63
C VAL A 157 -7.19 17.77 -9.49
N LEU A 158 -6.70 16.81 -8.70
CA LEU A 158 -7.41 15.56 -8.44
C LEU A 158 -8.75 15.82 -7.73
N VAL A 159 -8.81 16.75 -6.76
CA VAL A 159 -10.06 17.16 -6.10
C VAL A 159 -11.02 17.82 -7.09
N LEU A 160 -10.52 18.61 -8.04
CA LEU A 160 -11.36 19.24 -9.06
C LEU A 160 -11.96 18.21 -10.01
N VAL A 161 -11.12 17.31 -10.54
CA VAL A 161 -11.53 16.23 -11.45
C VAL A 161 -12.51 15.27 -10.77
N SER A 162 -12.25 14.94 -9.50
CA SER A 162 -13.12 14.10 -8.67
C SER A 162 -14.46 14.73 -8.29
N ARG A 163 -14.60 16.06 -8.41
CA ARG A 163 -15.89 16.74 -8.28
C ARG A 163 -16.65 16.77 -9.60
N LEU A 164 -15.97 17.07 -10.70
CA LEU A 164 -16.57 17.14 -12.03
C LEU A 164 -17.15 15.80 -12.49
N ALA A 165 -16.44 14.70 -12.22
CA ALA A 165 -16.95 13.35 -12.53
C ALA A 165 -18.06 12.87 -11.59
N ARG A 166 -18.45 13.65 -10.58
CA ARG A 166 -19.57 13.38 -9.66
C ARG A 166 -20.87 14.09 -10.07
N THR A 167 -20.77 15.11 -10.93
CA THR A 167 -21.87 15.94 -11.43
C THR A 167 -22.34 15.56 -12.85
N SER A 168 -21.77 14.49 -13.44
CA SER A 168 -22.13 13.94 -14.76
C SER A 168 -22.70 12.53 -14.61
#